data_AF-A0A959IH53-F1
#
_entry.id   AF-A0A959IH53-F1
#
_cell.length_a   1.000
_cell.length_b   1.000
_cell.length_c   1.000
_cell.angle_alpha   90.00
_cell.angle_beta   90.00
_cell.angle_gamma   90.00
#
_symmetry.space_group_name_H-M   'P 1'
#
loop_
_entity.id
_entity.type
_entity.pdbx_description
1 polymer ?
#
loop_
_entity_poly.entity_id
_entity_poly.type
_entity_poly.pdbx_seq_one_letter_code
_entity_poly.pdbx_strand_id
1 'polypeptide(L)' 'MSYGQTNELGYYGVEGRVHIHDLQATILHCLGLDHERLTYHFQGRNFRLTDVHGEVVKDILA' A
#
# COMPACT_ATOMS: atom_id res chain seq x y z
N MET A 1 -6.50 15.78 6.26
CA MET A 1 -7.06 14.46 6.59
C MET A 1 -5.97 13.68 7.30
N SER A 2 -6.27 13.05 8.43
CA SER A 2 -5.37 12.15 9.15
C SER A 2 -6.06 10.81 9.28
N TYR A 3 -5.31 9.70 9.10
CA TYR A 3 -5.87 8.35 9.10
C TYR A 3 -5.10 7.44 10.06
N GLY A 4 -5.83 6.62 10.80
CA GLY A 4 -5.31 5.70 11.82
C GLY A 4 -4.99 6.36 13.15
N GLN A 5 -4.64 5.53 14.13
CA GLN A 5 -4.31 5.94 15.49
C GLN A 5 -3.19 5.08 16.07
N THR A 6 -2.33 5.70 16.87
CA THR A 6 -1.30 5.02 17.67
C THR A 6 -1.74 4.84 19.12
N ASN A 7 -1.12 3.90 19.83
CA ASN A 7 -1.33 3.76 21.27
C ASN A 7 -0.91 5.03 22.05
N GLU A 8 -1.24 5.08 23.33
CA GLU A 8 -1.00 6.24 24.21
C GLU A 8 0.46 6.73 24.24
N LEU A 9 1.42 5.82 24.05
CA LEU A 9 2.85 6.12 24.00
C LEU A 9 3.40 6.36 22.58
N GLY A 10 2.60 6.15 21.54
CA GLY A 10 3.00 6.33 20.14
C GLY A 10 3.87 5.21 19.53
N TYR A 11 4.10 4.11 20.24
CA TYR A 11 4.97 3.01 19.77
C TYR A 11 4.34 2.09 18.73
N TYR A 12 3.02 1.93 18.75
CA TYR A 12 2.32 0.98 17.87
C TYR A 12 1.06 1.62 17.29
N GLY A 13 0.81 1.38 16.00
CA GLY A 13 -0.49 1.65 15.40
C GLY A 13 -1.52 0.68 15.98
N VAL A 14 -2.60 1.21 16.54
CA VAL A 14 -3.71 0.42 17.12
C VAL A 14 -4.93 0.39 16.20
N GLU A 15 -5.08 1.40 15.34
CA GLU A 15 -6.18 1.51 14.38
C GLU A 15 -5.66 2.03 13.03
N GLY A 16 -6.28 1.61 11.92
CA GLY A 16 -5.95 2.07 10.58
C GLY A 16 -4.51 1.76 10.16
N ARG A 17 -3.97 0.61 10.58
CA ARG A 17 -2.62 0.18 10.16
C ARG A 17 -2.62 -0.09 8.66
N VAL A 18 -1.68 0.52 7.95
CA VAL A 18 -1.49 0.35 6.51
C VAL A 18 -0.14 -0.31 6.27
N HIS A 19 -0.12 -1.37 5.48
CA HIS A 19 1.14 -1.97 5.05
C HIS A 19 1.77 -1.10 3.93
N ILE A 20 3.11 -1.10 3.82
CA ILE A 20 3.78 -0.28 2.81
C ILE A 20 3.34 -0.61 1.38
N HIS A 21 3.03 -1.88 1.11
CA HIS A 21 2.51 -2.33 -0.18
C HIS A 21 1.12 -1.75 -0.49
N ASP A 22 0.25 -1.62 0.50
CA ASP A 22 -1.09 -1.05 0.33
C ASP A 22 -1.02 0.46 0.09
N LEU A 23 -0.11 1.13 0.80
CA LEU A 23 0.18 2.55 0.55
C LEU A 23 0.68 2.78 -0.88
N GLN A 24 1.63 1.96 -1.34
CA GLN A 24 2.17 2.03 -2.70
C GLN A 24 1.10 1.72 -3.75
N ALA A 25 0.27 0.69 -3.53
CA ALA A 25 -0.87 0.36 -4.39
C ALA A 25 -1.84 1.55 -4.51
N THR A 26 -2.14 2.20 -3.38
CA THR A 26 -3.04 3.35 -3.32
C THR A 26 -2.48 4.57 -4.06
N ILE A 27 -1.17 4.86 -3.92
CA ILE A 27 -0.51 5.93 -4.66
C ILE A 27 -0.59 5.69 -6.17
N LEU A 28 -0.28 4.46 -6.61
CA LEU A 28 -0.37 4.09 -8.02
C LEU A 28 -1.80 4.19 -8.55
N HIS A 29 -2.79 3.76 -7.76
CA HIS A 29 -4.20 3.90 -8.07
C HIS A 29 -4.61 5.36 -8.30
N CYS A 30 -4.20 6.28 -7.44
CA CYS A 30 -4.46 7.72 -7.59
C CYS A 30 -3.81 8.32 -8.85
N LEU A 31 -2.73 7.70 -9.37
CA LEU A 31 -2.10 8.06 -10.63
C LEU A 31 -2.77 7.41 -11.85
N GLY A 32 -3.85 6.65 -11.67
CA GLY A 32 -4.53 5.92 -12.73
C GLY A 32 -3.81 4.65 -13.17
N LEU A 33 -2.88 4.14 -12.37
CA LEU A 33 -2.10 2.94 -12.65
C LEU A 33 -2.62 1.75 -11.83
N ASP A 34 -2.71 0.60 -12.50
CA ASP A 34 -2.96 -0.68 -11.85
C ASP A 34 -1.60 -1.28 -11.43
N HIS A 35 -1.34 -1.30 -10.11
CA HIS A 35 -0.08 -1.77 -9.56
C HIS A 35 0.22 -3.24 -9.89
N GLU A 36 -0.80 -4.06 -10.14
CA GLU A 36 -0.61 -5.48 -10.47
C GLU A 36 -0.05 -5.66 -11.88
N ARG A 37 -0.35 -4.72 -12.77
CA ARG A 37 0.10 -4.72 -14.17
C ARG A 37 1.52 -4.19 -14.34
N LEU A 38 2.09 -3.56 -13.31
CA LEU A 38 3.49 -3.09 -13.29
C LEU A 38 4.46 -4.21 -12.90
N THR A 39 4.20 -5.41 -13.42
CA THR A 39 4.98 -6.62 -13.15
C THR A 39 5.98 -6.85 -14.27
N TYR A 40 7.25 -7.08 -13.94
CA TYR A 40 8.30 -7.43 -14.89
C TYR A 40 9.06 -8.69 -14.44
N HIS A 41 9.53 -9.48 -15.40
CA HIS A 41 10.26 -10.72 -15.13
C HIS A 41 11.76 -10.47 -15.09
N PHE A 42 12.42 -10.85 -13.99
CA PHE A 42 13.86 -10.71 -13.81
C PHE A 42 14.41 -11.86 -12.97
N GLN A 43 15.56 -12.42 -13.34
CA GLN A 43 16.21 -13.53 -12.61
C GLN A 43 15.27 -14.69 -12.22
N GLY A 44 14.32 -15.06 -13.08
CA GLY A 44 13.39 -16.17 -12.84
C GLY A 44 12.22 -15.85 -11.91
N ARG A 45 12.03 -14.59 -11.51
CA ARG A 45 10.92 -14.14 -10.67
C ARG A 45 10.20 -12.93 -11.28
N ASN A 46 8.90 -12.84 -10.99
CA ASN A 46 8.10 -11.66 -11.28
C ASN A 46 8.27 -10.63 -10.16
N PHE A 47 8.63 -9.41 -10.53
CA PHE A 47 8.81 -8.28 -9.62
C PHE A 47 7.79 -7.19 -9.92
N ARG A 48 7.22 -6.61 -8.87
CA ARG A 48 6.43 -5.37 -8.90
C ARG A 48 6.67 -4.61 -7.60
N LEU A 49 6.34 -3.32 -7.56
CA LEU A 49 6.61 -2.46 -6.39
C LEU A 49 5.96 -2.99 -5.10
N THR A 50 4.76 -3.57 -5.22
CA THR A 50 4.00 -4.11 -4.09
C THR A 50 4.30 -5.58 -3.79
N ASP A 51 5.36 -6.13 -4.41
CA ASP A 51 5.69 -7.57 -4.42
C ASP A 51 4.45 -8.43 -4.71
N VAL A 52 4.20 -9.54 -4.02
CA VAL A 52 2.99 -10.37 -4.19
C VAL A 52 1.77 -9.87 -3.39
N HIS A 53 1.86 -8.66 -2.83
CA HIS A 53 0.85 -8.06 -1.95
C HIS A 53 0.33 -6.72 -2.54
N GLY A 54 -0.40 -5.97 -1.70
CA GLY A 54 -0.92 -4.64 -1.96
C GLY A 54 -2.41 -4.64 -2.25
N GLU A 55 -3.17 -3.95 -1.40
CA GLU A 55 -4.55 -3.57 -1.69
C GLU A 55 -4.72 -2.05 -1.62
N VAL A 56 -5.62 -1.51 -2.45
CA VAL A 56 -5.94 -0.08 -2.43
C VAL A 56 -6.69 0.25 -1.14
N VAL A 57 -6.15 1.18 -0.34
CA VAL A 57 -6.74 1.66 0.92
C VAL A 57 -7.88 2.61 0.58
N LYS A 58 -9.10 2.08 0.50
CA LYS A 58 -10.30 2.84 0.10
C LYS A 58 -10.68 3.91 1.11
N ASP A 59 -10.38 3.69 2.39
CA ASP A 59 -10.78 4.58 3.49
C ASP A 59 -10.12 5.97 3.46
N ILE A 60 -9.05 6.13 2.67
CA ILE A 60 -8.32 7.40 2.51
C ILE A 60 -8.50 8.05 1.15
N LEU A 61 -9.32 7.46 0.27
CA LEU A 61 -9.66 8.04 -1.02
C LEU A 61 -10.81 9.06 -0.86
N ALA A 62 -10.82 10.08 -1.73
CA ALA A 62 -11.78 11.20 -1.71
C ALA A 62 -13.01 10.93 -2.59
#